data_AF-A0A0R2TZP9-F1
#
_entry.id   AF-A0A0R2TZP9-F1
#
_cell.length_a   1.000
_cell.length_b   1.000
_cell.length_c   1.000
_cell.angle_alpha   90.00
_cell.angle_beta   90.00
_cell.angle_gamma   90.00
#
_symmetry.space_group_name_H-M   'P 1'
#
loop_
_entity.id
_entity.type
_entity.pdbx_description
1 polymer ?
#
loop_
_entity_poly.entity_id
_entity_poly.type
_entity_poly.pdbx_seq_one_letter_code
_entity_poly.pdbx_strand_id
1 'polypeptide(L)'
;MKKQSFKTGQYIFKAGDKANEVFLLASGEIGIFLPSNATKEPNFILKKNDLFGEMGVIENQPRMAEARCMSDCLVLSMNVDEFNNELDNSNIFVRGVLWALSNRLRDLQKQNQLKADPTN
;
A
#
# COMPACT_ATOMS: atom_id res chain seq x y z
N MET A 1 2.65 -3.95 -16.53
CA MET A 1 1.42 -4.26 -15.74
C MET A 1 0.97 -5.71 -15.86
N LYS A 2 0.79 -6.42 -14.74
CA LYS A 2 0.36 -7.82 -14.65
C LYS A 2 -0.95 -7.97 -13.87
N LYS A 3 -1.87 -8.83 -14.32
CA LYS A 3 -3.10 -9.18 -13.57
C LYS A 3 -2.81 -10.32 -12.59
N GLN A 4 -3.30 -10.19 -11.36
CA GLN A 4 -3.14 -11.19 -10.29
C GLN A 4 -4.47 -11.38 -9.56
N SER A 5 -4.86 -12.64 -9.35
CA SER A 5 -6.09 -13.00 -8.63
C SER A 5 -5.74 -13.60 -7.28
N PHE A 6 -6.39 -13.14 -6.22
CA PHE A 6 -6.21 -13.59 -4.85
C PHE A 6 -7.55 -14.02 -4.27
N LYS A 7 -7.54 -15.08 -3.46
CA LYS A 7 -8.69 -15.54 -2.71
C LYS A 7 -8.83 -14.81 -1.39
N THR A 8 -10.05 -14.77 -0.88
CA THR A 8 -10.36 -14.24 0.46
C THR A 8 -9.39 -14.80 1.51
N GLY A 9 -8.84 -13.92 2.36
CA GLY A 9 -7.86 -14.25 3.39
C GLY A 9 -6.41 -14.32 2.92
N GLN A 10 -6.13 -14.34 1.62
CA GLN A 10 -4.74 -14.33 1.12
C GLN A 10 -4.08 -12.97 1.28
N TYR A 11 -2.80 -13.00 1.61
CA TYR A 11 -1.94 -11.82 1.66
C TYR A 11 -1.40 -11.50 0.28
N ILE A 12 -1.44 -10.21 -0.09
CA ILE A 12 -0.77 -9.69 -1.28
C ILE A 12 0.69 -9.37 -0.93
N PHE A 13 0.90 -8.78 0.25
CA PHE A 13 2.20 -8.61 0.88
C PHE A 13 2.04 -8.48 2.39
N LYS A 14 3.13 -8.69 3.11
CA LYS A 14 3.23 -8.49 4.56
C LYS A 14 4.07 -7.28 4.91
N ALA A 15 3.88 -6.78 6.13
CA ALA A 15 4.74 -5.73 6.67
C ALA A 15 6.19 -6.24 6.73
N GLY A 16 7.14 -5.38 6.38
CA GLY A 16 8.57 -5.72 6.30
C GLY A 16 9.00 -6.36 4.97
N ASP A 17 8.07 -6.78 4.10
CA ASP A 17 8.42 -7.29 2.78
C ASP A 17 9.11 -6.21 1.93
N LYS A 18 9.94 -6.63 0.97
CA LYS A 18 10.56 -5.70 0.03
C LYS A 18 9.49 -5.09 -0.91
N ALA A 19 9.51 -3.77 -1.06
CA ALA A 19 8.56 -3.06 -1.89
C ALA A 19 9.07 -2.93 -3.35
N ASN A 20 8.81 -3.96 -4.17
CA ASN A 20 9.25 -3.97 -5.58
C ASN A 20 8.12 -3.73 -6.59
N GLU A 21 6.88 -3.60 -6.12
CA GLU A 21 5.70 -3.44 -6.96
C GLU A 21 4.68 -2.49 -6.30
N VAL A 22 3.89 -1.80 -7.11
CA VAL A 22 2.68 -1.09 -6.71
C VAL A 22 1.45 -1.80 -7.25
N PHE A 23 0.31 -1.62 -6.59
CA PHE A 23 -0.89 -2.37 -6.89
C PHE A 23 -2.11 -1.46 -7.04
N LEU A 24 -2.98 -1.79 -8.00
CA LEU A 24 -4.30 -1.19 -8.16
C LEU A 24 -5.36 -2.28 -7.96
N LEU A 25 -6.31 -2.04 -7.04
CA LEU A 25 -7.41 -2.96 -6.82
C LEU A 25 -8.45 -2.84 -7.95
N ALA A 26 -8.57 -3.86 -8.79
CA ALA A 26 -9.53 -3.87 -9.91
C ALA A 26 -10.92 -4.35 -9.51
N SER A 27 -11.00 -5.29 -8.55
CA SER A 27 -12.25 -5.76 -7.94
C SER A 27 -11.99 -6.45 -6.60
N GLY A 28 -12.98 -6.40 -5.69
CA GLY A 28 -12.89 -7.00 -4.35
C GLY A 28 -12.68 -5.94 -3.27
N GLU A 29 -12.25 -6.38 -2.09
CA GLU A 29 -11.94 -5.55 -0.92
C GLU A 29 -10.66 -6.05 -0.26
N ILE A 30 -9.77 -5.11 0.10
CA ILE A 30 -8.50 -5.41 0.77
C ILE A 30 -8.46 -4.68 2.11
N GLY A 31 -8.06 -5.39 3.15
CA GLY A 31 -7.77 -4.81 4.46
C GLY A 31 -6.30 -4.49 4.58
N ILE A 32 -5.99 -3.29 5.08
CA ILE A 32 -4.64 -2.87 5.48
C ILE A 32 -4.52 -2.99 6.99
N PHE A 33 -3.52 -3.73 7.44
CA PHE A 33 -3.24 -3.97 8.85
C PHE A 33 -1.86 -3.39 9.18
N LEU A 34 -1.84 -2.40 10.08
CA LEU A 34 -0.61 -1.82 10.59
C LEU A 34 0.07 -2.82 11.55
N PRO A 35 1.40 -2.82 11.69
CA PRO A 35 2.12 -3.76 12.54
C PRO A 35 1.68 -3.74 14.01
N SER A 36 1.19 -2.60 14.52
CA SER A 36 0.67 -2.45 15.88
C SER A 36 -0.77 -2.95 16.05
N ASN A 37 -1.43 -3.39 14.98
CA ASN A 37 -2.81 -3.88 15.03
C ASN A 37 -2.85 -5.30 15.60
N ALA A 38 -3.33 -5.44 16.84
CA ALA A 38 -3.54 -6.73 17.51
C ALA A 38 -4.90 -7.38 17.18
N THR A 39 -5.75 -6.73 16.38
CA THR A 39 -7.12 -7.17 16.08
C THR A 39 -7.20 -7.90 14.73
N LYS A 40 -8.31 -8.63 14.52
CA LYS A 40 -8.61 -9.24 13.21
C LYS A 40 -9.23 -8.27 12.21
N GLU A 41 -9.58 -7.07 12.66
CA GLU A 41 -10.21 -6.02 11.86
C GLU A 41 -9.14 -5.12 11.22
N PRO A 42 -9.30 -4.73 9.95
CA PRO A 42 -8.33 -3.88 9.29
C PRO A 42 -8.37 -2.44 9.80
N ASN A 43 -7.22 -1.77 9.78
CA ASN A 43 -7.16 -0.33 10.07
C ASN A 43 -7.80 0.48 8.95
N PHE A 44 -7.69 0.00 7.70
CA PHE A 44 -8.28 0.62 6.52
C PHE A 44 -8.83 -0.45 5.57
N ILE A 45 -9.97 -0.17 4.95
CA ILE A 45 -10.52 -0.98 3.85
C ILE A 45 -10.27 -0.24 2.54
N LEU A 46 -9.65 -0.93 1.59
CA LEU A 46 -9.47 -0.49 0.22
C LEU A 46 -10.55 -1.10 -0.67
N LYS A 47 -11.00 -0.31 -1.64
CA LYS A 47 -12.04 -0.63 -2.61
C LYS A 47 -11.48 -0.52 -4.03
N LYS A 48 -12.32 -0.89 -5.00
CA LYS A 48 -12.01 -0.77 -6.41
C LYS A 48 -11.44 0.62 -6.76
N ASN A 49 -10.39 0.61 -7.57
CA ASN A 49 -9.58 1.75 -8.02
C ASN A 49 -8.65 2.37 -6.96
N ASP A 50 -8.58 1.82 -5.75
CA ASP A 50 -7.57 2.25 -4.79
C ASP A 50 -6.19 1.72 -5.20
N LEU A 51 -5.22 2.63 -5.25
CA LEU A 51 -3.80 2.32 -5.36
C LEU A 51 -3.26 2.01 -3.96
N PHE A 52 -2.41 1.00 -3.85
CA PHE A 52 -1.78 0.63 -2.59
C PHE A 52 -0.39 0.02 -2.79
N GLY A 53 0.42 0.10 -1.73
CA GLY A 53 1.81 -0.36 -1.73
C GLY A 53 2.78 0.65 -2.37
N GLU A 54 2.30 1.78 -2.85
CA GLU A 54 3.07 2.88 -3.41
C GLU A 54 4.09 3.46 -2.44
N MET A 55 3.75 3.59 -1.15
CA MET A 55 4.61 4.24 -0.16
C MET A 55 5.98 3.55 0.00
N GLY A 56 6.02 2.22 -0.05
CA GLY A 56 7.29 1.49 0.04
C GLY A 56 8.16 1.68 -1.21
N VAL A 57 7.52 1.82 -2.38
CA VAL A 57 8.21 2.02 -3.66
C VAL A 57 8.72 3.46 -3.79
N ILE A 58 7.87 4.46 -3.56
CA ILE A 58 8.20 5.89 -3.68
C ILE A 58 9.36 6.28 -2.76
N GLU A 59 9.41 5.71 -1.56
CA GLU A 59 10.38 6.07 -0.53
C GLU A 59 11.57 5.10 -0.46
N ASN A 60 11.56 4.04 -1.26
CA ASN A 60 12.54 2.96 -1.22
C ASN A 60 12.68 2.36 0.20
N GLN A 61 11.55 2.00 0.80
CA GLN A 61 11.45 1.41 2.15
C GLN A 61 10.67 0.09 2.10
N PRO A 62 10.89 -0.82 3.06
CA PRO A 62 10.04 -2.00 3.22
C PRO A 62 8.56 -1.65 3.40
N ARG A 63 7.68 -2.63 3.16
CA ARG A 63 6.22 -2.46 3.37
C ARG A 63 5.94 -2.05 4.81
N MET A 64 5.23 -0.93 4.97
CA MET A 64 4.88 -0.39 6.30
C MET A 64 3.78 -1.19 7.00
N ALA A 65 2.95 -1.88 6.23
CA ALA A 65 1.76 -2.58 6.66
C ALA A 65 1.60 -3.86 5.84
N GLU A 66 0.70 -4.75 6.25
CA GLU A 66 0.30 -5.90 5.45
C GLU A 66 -1.04 -5.65 4.76
N ALA A 67 -1.20 -6.24 3.57
CA ALA A 67 -2.41 -6.14 2.75
C ALA A 67 -3.02 -7.54 2.59
N ARG A 68 -4.25 -7.72 3.09
CA ARG A 68 -4.96 -9.01 3.07
C ARG A 68 -6.31 -8.87 2.37
N CYS A 69 -6.64 -9.82 1.51
CA CYS A 69 -7.92 -9.85 0.81
C CYS A 69 -9.07 -10.13 1.79
N MET A 70 -10.06 -9.24 1.85
CA MET A 70 -11.29 -9.41 2.66
C MET A 70 -12.41 -10.08 1.85
N SER A 71 -12.28 -10.08 0.52
CA SER A 71 -13.05 -10.88 -0.43
C SER A 71 -12.13 -11.38 -1.55
N ASP A 72 -12.65 -12.15 -2.52
CA ASP A 72 -11.87 -12.52 -3.70
C ASP A 72 -11.48 -11.26 -4.49
N CYS A 73 -10.19 -11.09 -4.74
CA CYS A 73 -9.62 -9.86 -5.30
C CYS A 73 -8.98 -10.09 -6.67
N LEU A 74 -9.14 -9.10 -7.55
CA LEU A 74 -8.37 -8.95 -8.78
C LEU A 74 -7.52 -7.68 -8.66
N VAL A 75 -6.23 -7.81 -8.88
CA VAL A 75 -5.24 -6.75 -8.69
C VAL A 75 -4.43 -6.58 -9.97
N LEU A 76 -4.16 -5.34 -10.34
CA LEU A 76 -3.14 -5.01 -11.33
C LEU A 76 -1.85 -4.65 -10.58
N SER A 77 -0.74 -5.33 -10.88
CA SER A 77 0.58 -4.97 -10.37
C SER A 77 1.43 -4.29 -11.42
N MET A 78 2.27 -3.37 -10.98
CA MET A 78 3.30 -2.71 -11.77
C MET A 78 4.60 -2.76 -10.97
N ASN A 79 5.69 -3.19 -11.59
CA ASN A 79 6.97 -3.25 -10.88
C ASN A 79 7.56 -1.84 -10.69
N VAL A 80 8.56 -1.72 -9.82
CA VAL A 80 9.19 -0.44 -9.47
C VAL A 80 9.79 0.28 -10.69
N ASP A 81 10.38 -0.44 -11.64
CA ASP A 81 10.99 0.16 -12.83
C ASP A 81 9.91 0.70 -13.78
N GLU A 82 8.84 -0.07 -14.02
CA GLU A 82 7.66 0.37 -14.75
C GLU A 82 7.04 1.62 -14.10
N PHE A 83 6.87 1.59 -12.77
CA PHE A 83 6.26 2.69 -12.02
C PHE A 83 7.10 3.97 -12.06
N ASN A 84 8.41 3.86 -11.85
CA ASN A 84 9.32 5.00 -11.94
C ASN A 84 9.33 5.60 -13.36
N ASN A 85 9.32 4.75 -14.39
CA ASN A 85 9.24 5.22 -15.76
C ASN A 85 7.93 6.00 -16.03
N GLU A 86 6.78 5.54 -15.53
CA GLU A 86 5.52 6.30 -15.64
C GLU A 86 5.58 7.63 -14.89
N LEU A 87 6.18 7.66 -13.69
CA LEU A 87 6.35 8.90 -12.92
C LEU A 87 7.30 9.90 -13.60
N ASP A 88 8.38 9.43 -14.20
CA ASP A 88 9.35 10.28 -14.89
C ASP A 88 8.77 10.87 -16.18
N ASN A 89 7.87 10.14 -16.85
CA ASN A 89 7.13 10.62 -18.01
C ASN A 89 5.89 11.47 -17.65
N SER A 90 5.55 11.57 -16.36
CA SER A 90 4.41 12.37 -15.90
C SER A 90 4.75 13.87 -15.79
N ASN A 91 3.71 14.71 -15.69
CA ASN A 91 3.91 16.14 -15.43
C ASN A 91 4.59 16.37 -14.07
N ILE A 92 5.56 17.28 -14.01
CA ILE A 92 6.33 17.57 -12.79
C ILE A 92 5.46 17.94 -11.58
N PHE A 93 4.30 18.60 -11.79
CA PHE A 93 3.36 18.91 -10.73
C PHE A 93 2.62 17.67 -10.21
N VAL A 94 2.25 16.73 -11.09
CA VAL A 94 1.61 15.46 -10.70
C VAL A 94 2.55 14.64 -9.84
N ARG A 95 3.81 14.52 -10.27
CA ARG A 95 4.87 13.88 -9.49
C ARG A 95 5.09 14.57 -8.13
N GLY A 96 5.13 15.90 -8.11
CA GLY A 96 5.26 16.69 -6.88
C GLY A 96 4.11 16.47 -5.90
N VAL A 97 2.87 16.44 -6.38
CA VAL A 97 1.68 16.15 -5.57
C VAL A 97 1.75 14.74 -4.99
N LEU A 98 2.06 13.73 -5.81
CA LEU A 98 2.15 12.34 -5.35
C LEU A 98 3.20 12.19 -4.23
N TRP A 99 4.39 12.77 -4.42
CA TRP A 99 5.46 12.72 -3.42
C TRP A 99 5.06 13.42 -2.12
N ALA A 100 4.47 14.62 -2.22
CA ALA A 100 4.03 15.38 -1.05
C ALA A 100 2.94 14.66 -0.24
N LEU A 101 1.97 14.04 -0.93
CA LEU A 101 0.89 13.30 -0.28
C LEU A 101 1.38 11.99 0.34
N SER A 102 2.23 11.23 -0.37
CA SER A 102 2.82 9.98 0.14
C SER A 102 3.57 10.22 1.46
N ASN A 103 4.45 11.22 1.50
CA ASN A 103 5.22 11.53 2.71
C ASN A 103 4.31 11.96 3.87
N ARG A 104 3.31 12.83 3.62
CA ARG A 104 2.37 13.28 4.65
C ARG A 104 1.56 12.11 5.22
N LEU A 105 1.09 11.21 4.36
CA LEU A 105 0.36 10.02 4.80
C LEU A 105 1.23 9.13 5.68
N ARG A 106 2.51 8.95 5.33
CA ARG A 106 3.44 8.19 6.16
C ARG A 106 3.65 8.82 7.53
N ASP A 107 3.89 10.12 7.58
CA ASP A 107 4.15 10.80 8.86
C ASP A 107 2.94 10.69 9.79
N LEU A 108 1.72 10.85 9.24
CA LEU A 108 0.48 10.64 9.98
C LEU A 108 0.36 9.18 10.48
N GLN A 109 0.68 8.20 9.64
CA GLN A 109 0.64 6.79 10.03
C GLN A 109 1.69 6.45 11.09
N LYS A 110 2.92 6.97 10.99
CA LYS A 110 3.97 6.80 12.01
C LYS A 110 3.57 7.41 13.34
N GLN A 111 3.01 8.62 13.34
CA GLN A 111 2.55 9.29 14.55
C GLN A 111 1.39 8.51 15.22
N ASN A 112 0.46 7.99 14.44
CA ASN A 112 -0.63 7.17 14.96
C ASN A 112 -0.13 5.83 15.50
N GLN A 113 0.91 5.23 14.90
CA GLN A 113 1.56 4.03 15.46
C GLN A 113 2.22 4.32 16.81
N LEU A 114 2.98 5.43 16.92
CA LEU A 114 3.65 5.82 18.18
C LEU A 114 2.67 6.12 19.32
N LYS A 115 1.48 6.64 19.01
CA LYS A 115 0.43 6.90 20.02
C LYS A 115 -0.34 5.64 20.44
N ALA A 116 -0.32 4.59 19.60
CA ALA A 116 -1.02 3.35 19.85
C ALA A 116 -0.17 2.30 20.60
N ASP A 117 1.11 2.57 20.84
CA ASP A 117 2.01 1.72 21.60
C ASP A 117 1.86 2.02 23.11
N PRO A 118 1.25 1.14 23.92
CA PRO A 118 0.88 1.42 25.31
C PRO A 118 2.07 1.46 26.28
N THR A 119 3.30 1.52 25.77
CA THR A 119 4.54 1.43 26.57
C THR A 119 5.26 2.77 26.78
N ASN A 120 4.59 3.91 26.52
CA ASN A 120 5.11 5.26 26.78
C ASN A 120 4.30 6.00 27.86
#